data_AF-A0A2P7BKE0-F1
#
_entry.id   AF-A0A2P7BKE0-F1
#
_cell.length_a   1.000
_cell.length_b   1.000
_cell.length_c   1.000
_cell.angle_alpha   90.00
_cell.angle_beta   90.00
_cell.angle_gamma   90.00
#
_symmetry.space_group_name_H-M   'P 1'
#
loop_
_entity.id
_entity.type
_entity.pdbx_description
1 polymer ?
#
loop_
_entity_poly.entity_id
_entity_poly.type
_entity_poly.pdbx_seq_one_letter_code
_entity_poly.pdbx_strand_id
1 'polypeptide(L)'
;MKANELLESVILHHRKMSPVIAEFVRSTVKDEGSRKLVLEGSALWPFITSGHHMKEVGAVWLTAGPETLRSRIYEGSGFTTASEQSRAMISRFLERTLLFDQKTLQLVIEGGCTVLDVDKYKTTEELVAATIDGLKAPPPR
;
A
#
# COMPACT_ATOMS: atom_id res chain seq x y z
N MET A 1 23.43 5.92 -7.11
CA MET A 1 22.80 5.40 -5.89
C MET A 1 22.30 3.99 -6.15
N LYS A 2 22.56 3.07 -5.23
CA LYS A 2 22.03 1.70 -5.31
C LYS A 2 20.53 1.74 -4.99
N ALA A 3 19.72 0.85 -5.57
CA ALA A 3 18.26 0.83 -5.38
C ALA A 3 17.84 0.83 -3.90
N ASN A 4 18.63 0.18 -3.04
CA ASN A 4 18.41 0.13 -1.59
C ASN A 4 18.52 1.51 -0.91
N GLU A 5 19.48 2.36 -1.30
CA GLU A 5 19.66 3.70 -0.70
C GLU A 5 18.48 4.63 -1.04
N LEU A 6 17.97 4.53 -2.27
CA LEU A 6 16.80 5.29 -2.70
C LEU A 6 15.54 4.78 -1.99
N LEU A 7 15.42 3.47 -1.77
CA LEU A 7 14.33 2.89 -1.01
C LEU A 7 14.33 3.35 0.46
N GLU A 8 15.48 3.34 1.13
CA GLU A 8 15.58 3.83 2.52
C GLU A 8 15.17 5.31 2.63
N SER A 9 15.52 6.13 1.64
CA SER A 9 15.06 7.53 1.57
C SER A 9 13.54 7.63 1.45
N VAL A 10 12.91 6.81 0.60
CA VAL A 10 11.45 6.74 0.45
C VAL A 10 10.78 6.29 1.75
N ILE A 11 11.32 5.25 2.40
CA ILE A 11 10.84 4.74 3.69
C ILE A 11 10.90 5.84 4.75
N LEU A 12 12.02 6.55 4.86
CA LEU A 12 12.18 7.66 5.79
C LEU A 12 11.19 8.78 5.50
N HIS A 13 10.97 9.11 4.22
CA HIS A 13 9.99 10.10 3.81
C HIS A 13 8.56 9.71 4.21
N HIS A 14 8.15 8.46 3.94
CA HIS A 14 6.82 7.97 4.35
C HIS A 14 6.66 7.99 5.87
N ARG A 15 7.67 7.58 6.65
CA ARG A 15 7.63 7.63 8.12
C ARG A 15 7.37 9.04 8.65
N LYS A 16 7.95 10.07 8.02
CA LYS A 16 7.70 11.48 8.40
C LYS A 16 6.25 11.92 8.16
N MET A 17 5.53 11.28 7.24
CA MET A 17 4.12 11.58 6.97
C MET A 17 3.17 10.94 8.00
N SER A 18 3.61 9.89 8.69
CA SER A 18 2.77 9.11 9.61
C SER A 18 2.03 9.97 10.65
N PRO A 19 2.67 10.94 11.35
CA PRO A 19 1.97 11.78 12.33
C PRO A 19 0.87 12.64 11.71
N VAL A 20 1.10 13.16 10.49
CA VAL A 20 0.14 14.01 9.77
C VAL A 20 -1.07 13.19 9.35
N ILE A 21 -0.86 11.98 8.81
CA ILE A 21 -1.93 11.04 8.45
C ILE A 21 -2.71 10.64 9.71
N ALA A 22 -2.02 10.36 10.81
CA ALA A 22 -2.64 10.01 12.08
C ALA A 22 -3.56 11.11 12.62
N GLU A 23 -3.12 12.37 12.57
CA GLU A 23 -3.93 13.49 13.01
C GLU A 23 -5.12 13.76 12.09
N PHE A 24 -4.90 13.63 10.77
CA PHE A 24 -5.95 13.76 9.78
C PHE A 24 -7.07 12.73 10.04
N VAL A 25 -6.73 11.45 10.18
CA VAL A 25 -7.71 10.40 10.47
C VAL A 25 -8.43 10.63 11.81
N ARG A 26 -7.70 11.00 12.87
CA ARG A 26 -8.31 11.33 14.17
C ARG A 26 -9.30 12.48 14.06
N SER A 27 -8.96 13.52 13.29
CA SER A 27 -9.82 14.68 13.08
C SER A 27 -11.09 14.30 12.33
N THR A 28 -10.96 13.48 11.28
CA THR A 28 -12.10 12.96 10.53
C THR A 28 -13.02 12.12 11.41
N VAL A 29 -12.49 11.24 12.24
CA VAL A 29 -13.32 10.40 13.12
C VAL A 29 -14.08 11.23 14.17
N LYS A 30 -13.49 12.32 14.66
CA LYS A 30 -14.13 13.20 15.66
C LYS A 30 -15.21 14.11 15.07
N ASP A 31 -15.17 14.38 13.77
CA ASP A 31 -16.16 15.20 13.09
C ASP A 31 -17.39 14.35 12.72
N GLU A 32 -18.41 14.37 13.59
CA GLU A 32 -19.68 13.65 13.42
C GLU A 32 -20.45 14.06 12.15
N GLY A 33 -20.16 15.23 11.58
CA GLY A 33 -20.74 15.72 10.32
C GLY A 33 -19.95 15.32 9.08
N SER A 34 -18.76 14.73 9.25
CA SER A 34 -17.89 14.36 8.13
C SER A 34 -18.42 13.15 7.36
N ARG A 35 -18.17 13.15 6.05
CA ARG A 35 -18.48 11.98 5.20
C ARG A 35 -17.47 10.87 5.46
N LYS A 36 -17.91 9.62 5.29
CA LYS A 36 -17.03 8.45 5.24
C LYS A 36 -15.93 8.69 4.20
N LEU A 37 -14.69 8.40 4.56
CA LEU A 37 -13.51 8.66 3.74
C LEU A 37 -12.73 7.37 3.48
N VAL A 38 -12.24 7.23 2.26
CA VAL A 38 -11.24 6.21 1.89
C VAL A 38 -9.93 6.93 1.61
N LEU A 39 -8.86 6.50 2.25
CA LEU A 39 -7.50 6.97 2.01
C LEU A 39 -6.73 5.90 1.25
N GLU A 40 -6.08 6.29 0.16
CA GLU A 40 -5.19 5.42 -0.61
C GLU A 40 -3.78 6.03 -0.70
N GLY A 41 -2.78 5.17 -0.81
CA GLY A 41 -1.40 5.59 -1.04
C GLY A 41 -0.38 4.76 -0.27
N SER A 42 0.78 4.56 -0.89
CA SER A 42 1.89 3.80 -0.31
C SER A 42 2.47 4.43 0.95
N ALA A 43 2.24 5.72 1.23
CA ALA A 43 2.73 6.38 2.45
C ALA A 43 1.88 6.07 3.69
N LEU A 44 0.77 5.33 3.55
CA LEU A 44 -0.11 4.95 4.65
C LEU A 44 0.45 3.79 5.50
N TRP A 45 1.35 2.96 4.95
CA TRP A 45 1.86 1.78 5.67
C TRP A 45 2.44 2.09 7.05
N PRO A 46 3.21 3.19 7.29
CA PRO A 46 3.76 3.44 8.61
C PRO A 46 2.65 3.63 9.65
N PHE A 47 1.61 4.39 9.29
CA PHE A 47 0.43 4.61 10.11
C PHE A 47 -0.31 3.30 10.39
N ILE A 48 -0.46 2.46 9.36
CA ILE A 48 -1.14 1.16 9.47
C ILE A 48 -0.37 0.26 10.45
N THR A 49 0.97 0.26 10.37
CA THR A 49 1.84 -0.54 11.25
C THR A 49 1.99 0.02 12.67
N SER A 50 1.83 1.34 12.86
CA SER A 50 2.16 2.02 14.13
C SER A 50 0.98 2.25 15.06
N GLY A 51 -0.15 1.57 14.86
CA GLY A 51 -1.21 1.49 15.87
C GLY A 51 -2.45 2.33 15.59
N HIS A 52 -3.12 2.11 14.46
CA HIS A 52 -4.52 2.49 14.36
C HIS A 52 -5.41 1.47 15.07
N HIS A 53 -5.73 1.75 16.34
CA HIS A 53 -6.65 0.96 17.17
C HIS A 53 -8.03 1.63 17.29
N MET A 54 -8.41 2.44 16.31
CA MET A 54 -9.69 3.13 16.30
C MET A 54 -10.75 2.20 15.72
N LYS A 55 -11.85 1.95 16.46
CA LYS A 55 -12.94 1.06 16.01
C LYS A 55 -13.64 1.56 14.75
N GLU A 56 -13.51 2.87 14.45
CA GLU A 56 -14.09 3.55 13.30
C GLU A 56 -13.22 3.44 12.03
N VAL A 57 -11.98 2.95 12.17
CA VAL A 57 -10.98 2.93 11.09
C VAL A 57 -10.63 1.48 10.76
N GLY A 58 -10.96 1.08 9.53
CA GLY A 58 -10.46 -0.17 8.95
C GLY A 58 -9.24 0.10 8.06
N ALA A 59 -8.33 -0.86 7.99
CA ALA A 59 -7.21 -0.85 7.07
C ALA A 59 -7.07 -2.21 6.39
N VAL A 60 -6.84 -2.19 5.08
CA VAL A 60 -6.50 -3.37 4.28
C VAL A 60 -5.32 -3.00 3.40
N TRP A 61 -4.35 -3.90 3.32
CA TRP A 61 -3.21 -3.80 2.42
C TRP A 61 -3.39 -4.76 1.25
N LEU A 62 -3.34 -4.24 0.04
CA LEU A 62 -3.35 -5.06 -1.18
C LEU A 62 -1.91 -5.30 -1.63
N THR A 63 -1.56 -6.55 -1.86
CA THR A 63 -0.28 -6.97 -2.43
C THR A 63 -0.51 -7.89 -3.63
N ALA A 64 0.53 -8.15 -4.41
CA ALA A 64 0.48 -9.03 -5.57
C ALA A 64 1.84 -9.71 -5.77
N GLY A 65 1.85 -10.84 -6.47
CA GLY A 65 3.08 -11.51 -6.85
C GLY A 65 3.98 -10.64 -7.74
N PRO A 66 5.30 -10.88 -7.73
CA PRO A 66 6.27 -10.09 -8.49
C PRO A 66 5.98 -10.03 -10.00
N GLU A 67 5.46 -11.12 -10.57
CA GLU A 67 5.15 -11.19 -12.00
C GLU A 67 3.87 -10.42 -12.35
N THR A 68 2.85 -10.42 -11.46
CA THR A 68 1.67 -9.56 -11.62
C THR A 68 2.07 -8.09 -11.59
N LEU A 69 2.91 -7.69 -10.62
CA LEU A 69 3.42 -6.31 -10.53
C LEU A 69 4.23 -5.94 -11.76
N ARG A 70 5.15 -6.80 -12.21
CA ARG A 70 5.94 -6.61 -13.44
C ARG A 70 5.05 -6.40 -14.65
N SER A 71 4.11 -7.31 -14.89
CA SER A 71 3.22 -7.26 -16.04
C SER A 71 2.42 -5.96 -16.06
N ARG A 72 1.76 -5.62 -14.94
CA ARG A 72 0.95 -4.40 -14.85
C ARG A 72 1.77 -3.12 -14.98
N ILE A 73 2.97 -3.07 -14.40
CA ILE A 73 3.86 -1.90 -14.52
C ILE A 73 4.33 -1.75 -15.97
N TYR A 74 4.72 -2.83 -16.64
CA TYR A 74 5.17 -2.76 -18.03
C TYR A 74 4.04 -2.37 -18.98
N GLU A 75 2.85 -2.94 -18.79
CA GLU A 75 1.66 -2.58 -19.57
C GLU A 75 1.25 -1.12 -19.33
N GLY A 76 1.04 -0.73 -18.07
CA GLY A 76 0.59 0.60 -17.69
C GLY A 76 1.59 1.73 -18.00
N SER A 77 2.87 1.41 -18.16
CA SER A 77 3.90 2.38 -18.55
C SER A 77 4.21 2.41 -20.06
N GLY A 78 3.58 1.52 -20.85
CA GLY A 78 3.89 1.39 -22.29
C GLY A 78 5.33 0.94 -22.53
N PHE A 79 5.87 0.05 -21.69
CA PHE A 79 7.28 -0.35 -21.71
C PHE A 79 7.76 -0.87 -23.07
N THR A 80 6.90 -1.59 -23.80
CA THR A 80 7.21 -2.18 -25.10
C THR A 80 7.47 -1.13 -26.18
N THR A 81 6.77 0.01 -26.13
CA THR A 81 6.88 1.12 -27.08
C THR A 81 7.77 2.27 -26.58
N ALA A 82 8.22 2.21 -25.33
CA ALA A 82 9.04 3.25 -24.71
C ALA A 82 10.44 3.37 -25.35
N SER A 83 11.02 4.57 -25.26
CA SER A 83 12.44 4.78 -25.59
C SER A 83 13.35 3.98 -24.65
N GLU A 84 14.60 3.77 -25.03
CA GLU A 84 15.59 3.07 -24.19
C GLU A 84 15.74 3.76 -22.81
N GLN A 85 15.82 5.08 -22.80
CA GLN A 85 15.89 5.87 -21.56
C GLN A 85 14.66 5.65 -20.68
N SER A 86 13.46 5.66 -21.25
CA SER A 86 12.22 5.42 -20.51
C SER A 86 12.13 3.98 -20.00
N ARG A 87 12.55 2.97 -20.78
CA ARG A 87 12.64 1.58 -20.32
C ARG A 87 13.60 1.42 -19.15
N ALA A 88 14.73 2.11 -19.16
CA ALA A 88 15.67 2.10 -18.04
C ALA A 88 15.03 2.71 -16.76
N MET A 89 14.27 3.80 -16.90
CA MET A 89 13.55 4.40 -15.77
C MET A 89 12.44 3.49 -15.23
N ILE A 90 11.65 2.88 -16.11
CA ILE A 90 10.58 1.93 -15.74
C ILE A 90 11.16 0.71 -15.05
N SER A 91 12.27 0.15 -15.55
CA SER A 91 12.93 -1.01 -14.93
C SER A 91 13.42 -0.69 -13.52
N ARG A 92 14.04 0.48 -13.34
CA ARG A 92 14.44 0.96 -12.01
C ARG A 92 13.24 1.21 -11.09
N PHE A 93 12.11 1.67 -11.63
CA PHE A 93 10.88 1.83 -10.86
C PHE A 93 10.36 0.48 -10.40
N LEU A 94 10.27 -0.50 -11.31
CA LEU A 94 9.86 -1.87 -10.98
C LEU A 94 10.73 -2.48 -9.88
N GLU A 95 12.06 -2.41 -10.01
CA GLU A 95 12.99 -2.91 -8.98
C GLU A 95 12.71 -2.31 -7.60
N ARG A 96 12.45 -1.00 -7.55
CA ARG A 96 12.11 -0.31 -6.28
C ARG A 96 10.76 -0.74 -5.74
N THR A 97 9.76 -0.89 -6.61
CA THR A 97 8.41 -1.31 -6.20
C THR A 97 8.44 -2.72 -5.63
N LEU A 98 9.14 -3.67 -6.28
CA LEU A 98 9.28 -5.04 -5.79
C LEU A 98 10.01 -5.08 -4.44
N LEU A 99 11.10 -4.32 -4.30
CA LEU A 99 11.84 -4.27 -3.04
C LEU A 99 11.04 -3.58 -1.92
N PHE A 100 10.27 -2.55 -2.25
CA PHE A 100 9.38 -1.87 -1.32
C PHE A 100 8.26 -2.79 -0.83
N ASP A 101 7.55 -3.45 -1.75
CA ASP A 101 6.46 -4.37 -1.41
C ASP A 101 6.97 -5.50 -0.52
N GLN A 102 8.08 -6.14 -0.90
CA GLN A 102 8.70 -7.20 -0.10
C GLN A 102 9.06 -6.73 1.33
N LYS A 103 9.69 -5.55 1.48
CA LYS A 103 10.09 -5.05 2.79
C LYS A 103 8.90 -4.60 3.64
N THR A 104 7.88 -4.02 3.03
CA THR A 104 6.73 -3.44 3.74
C THR A 104 5.69 -4.50 4.10
N LEU A 105 5.52 -5.53 3.28
CA LEU A 105 4.57 -6.62 3.50
C LEU A 105 4.76 -7.26 4.89
N GLN A 106 5.99 -7.62 5.26
CA GLN A 106 6.28 -8.23 6.55
C GLN A 106 5.91 -7.29 7.72
N LEU A 107 6.24 -6.00 7.60
CA LEU A 107 5.92 -5.00 8.63
C LEU A 107 4.41 -4.80 8.78
N VAL A 108 3.67 -4.80 7.67
CA VAL A 108 2.21 -4.67 7.65
C VAL A 108 1.54 -5.88 8.31
N ILE A 109 2.04 -7.10 8.05
CA ILE A 109 1.57 -8.33 8.69
C ILE A 109 1.84 -8.27 10.20
N GLU A 110 3.06 -7.92 10.62
CA GLU A 110 3.45 -7.78 12.03
C GLU A 110 2.66 -6.67 12.75
N GLY A 111 2.25 -5.63 12.01
CA GLY A 111 1.39 -4.55 12.49
C GLY A 111 -0.09 -4.94 12.63
N GLY A 112 -0.47 -6.19 12.33
CA GLY A 112 -1.83 -6.69 12.49
C GLY A 112 -2.82 -6.23 11.42
N CYS A 113 -2.34 -5.66 10.31
CA CYS A 113 -3.21 -5.25 9.20
C CYS A 113 -3.63 -6.45 8.36
N THR A 114 -4.88 -6.47 7.92
CA THR A 114 -5.37 -7.45 6.95
C THR A 114 -4.63 -7.25 5.61
N VAL A 115 -3.93 -8.28 5.16
CA VAL A 115 -3.28 -8.30 3.86
C VAL A 115 -4.03 -9.20 2.90
N LEU A 116 -4.40 -8.68 1.73
CA LEU A 116 -4.99 -9.45 0.65
C LEU A 116 -4.02 -9.55 -0.52
N ASP A 117 -3.68 -10.77 -0.88
CA ASP A 117 -2.95 -11.10 -2.11
C ASP A 117 -3.94 -11.14 -3.28
N VAL A 118 -3.86 -10.15 -4.17
CA VAL A 118 -4.82 -9.98 -5.27
C VAL A 118 -4.78 -11.13 -6.27
N ASP A 119 -3.66 -11.86 -6.35
CA ASP A 119 -3.51 -12.99 -7.29
C ASP A 119 -4.36 -14.21 -6.88
N LYS A 120 -4.90 -14.22 -5.65
CA LYS A 120 -5.80 -15.27 -5.17
C LYS A 120 -7.24 -15.10 -5.62
N TYR A 121 -7.58 -13.98 -6.23
CA TYR A 121 -8.94 -13.65 -6.64
C TYR A 121 -9.06 -13.72 -8.15
N LYS A 122 -10.16 -14.30 -8.64
CA LYS A 122 -10.39 -14.48 -10.08
C LYS A 122 -11.06 -13.26 -10.70
N THR A 123 -11.84 -12.52 -9.91
CA THR A 123 -12.56 -11.34 -10.38
C THR A 123 -12.36 -10.15 -9.44
N THR A 124 -12.62 -8.95 -9.97
CA THR A 124 -12.58 -7.72 -9.20
C THR A 124 -13.67 -7.72 -8.11
N GLU A 125 -14.84 -8.29 -8.39
CA GLU A 125 -15.95 -8.38 -7.43
C GLU A 125 -15.58 -9.24 -6.22
N GLU A 126 -14.90 -10.37 -6.44
CA GLU A 126 -14.38 -11.22 -5.34
C GLU A 126 -13.39 -10.44 -4.47
N LEU A 127 -12.46 -9.71 -5.08
CA LEU A 127 -11.49 -8.88 -4.35
C LEU A 127 -12.16 -7.74 -3.58
N VAL A 128 -13.16 -7.08 -4.16
CA VAL A 128 -13.93 -6.02 -3.50
C VAL A 128 -14.68 -6.57 -2.30
N ALA A 129 -15.35 -7.72 -2.44
CA ALA A 129 -16.03 -8.36 -1.33
C ALA A 129 -15.06 -8.71 -0.20
N ALA A 130 -13.92 -9.32 -0.52
CA ALA A 130 -12.88 -9.65 0.45
C ALA A 130 -12.28 -8.41 1.12
N THR A 131 -12.11 -7.31 0.38
CA THR A 131 -11.65 -6.03 0.93
C THR A 131 -12.64 -5.49 1.96
N ILE A 132 -13.93 -5.47 1.61
CA ILE A 132 -14.99 -5.00 2.51
C ILE A 132 -15.06 -5.87 3.76
N ASP A 133 -14.96 -7.19 3.62
CA ASP A 133 -15.00 -8.10 4.77
C ASP A 133 -13.74 -8.01 5.64
N GLY A 134 -12.57 -7.80 5.02
CA GLY A 134 -11.31 -7.53 5.71
C GLY A 134 -11.32 -6.25 6.55
N LEU A 135 -12.17 -5.28 6.20
CA LEU A 135 -12.39 -4.04 6.97
C LEU A 135 -13.38 -4.22 8.14
N LYS A 136 -14.23 -5.26 8.12
CA LYS A 136 -15.23 -5.54 9.18
C LYS A 136 -14.66 -6.40 10.30
N ALA A 137 -13.61 -7.17 10.05
CA ALA A 137 -12.98 -8.00 11.06
C ALA A 137 -12.33 -7.12 12.13
N PRO A 138 -12.56 -7.35 13.43
CA PRO A 138 -11.80 -6.66 14.47
C PRO A 138 -10.31 -6.99 14.25
N PRO A 139 -9.40 -6.01 14.42
CA PRO A 139 -7.98 -6.28 14.27
C PRO A 139 -7.57 -7.43 15.22
N PRO A 140 -6.70 -8.35 14.77
CA PRO A 140 -6.19 -9.42 15.63
C PRO A 140 -5.58 -8.80 16.90
N ARG A 141 -5.95 -9.36 18.05
CA ARG A 141 -5.49 -8.93 19.39
C ARG A 141 -4.02 -9.20 19.60
#